data_AF-A0A6N3FT39-F1
#
_entry.id   AF-A0A6N3FT39-F1
#
_cell.length_a   1.000
_cell.length_b   1.000
_cell.length_c   1.000
_cell.angle_alpha   90.00
_cell.angle_beta   90.00
_cell.angle_gamma   90.00
#
_symmetry.space_group_name_H-M   'P 1'
#
loop_
_entity.id
_entity.type
_entity.pdbx_description
1 polymer ?
#
loop_
_entity_poly.entity_id
_entity_poly.type
_entity_poly.pdbx_seq_one_letter_code
_entity_poly.pdbx_strand_id
1 'polypeptide(L)'
;MDNEKTNIEQQEDVGLPKTMEELQALLQREGDKRVTEAMKKADKKKADAIKEAERLAAMSAEEKYKYELDKREAAIAEKERSLALAENKVVASQILQEKGLPIALVDLVVAESAETMNERIKGLESAFSSAVKIEVENRLKAATPKAGTQDIKPKNYAKMSLAEISAMMNK
;
A
#
# COMPACT_ATOMS: atom_id res chain seq x y z
N MET A 1 -27.72 36.80 -7.69
CA MET A 1 -28.44 38.07 -7.87
C MET A 1 -28.94 38.50 -6.50
N ASP A 2 -28.03 38.89 -5.62
CA ASP A 2 -27.55 40.27 -5.42
C ASP A 2 -28.40 40.93 -4.34
N ASN A 3 -27.83 41.12 -3.15
CA ASN A 3 -27.65 42.48 -2.64
C ASN A 3 -26.74 42.47 -1.40
N GLU A 4 -25.48 42.84 -1.63
CA GLU A 4 -24.61 43.39 -0.60
C GLU A 4 -25.30 44.61 0.03
N LYS A 5 -25.57 44.57 1.33
CA LYS A 5 -25.82 45.79 2.09
C LYS A 5 -24.60 46.06 2.95
N THR A 6 -23.68 46.80 2.32
CA THR A 6 -22.65 47.64 2.90
C THR A 6 -23.14 48.29 4.19
N ASN A 7 -22.48 47.95 5.30
CA ASN A 7 -22.64 48.63 6.58
C ASN A 7 -21.89 49.96 6.50
N ILE A 8 -22.61 51.01 6.10
CA ILE A 8 -22.13 52.37 5.96
C ILE A 8 -21.78 52.90 7.35
N GLU A 9 -20.53 53.32 7.51
CA GLU A 9 -20.01 54.02 8.68
C GLU A 9 -20.91 55.23 8.99
N GLN A 10 -21.51 55.22 10.18
CA GLN A 10 -22.20 56.38 10.73
C GLN A 10 -21.14 57.42 11.10
N GLN A 11 -20.92 58.36 10.19
CA GLN A 11 -20.12 59.55 10.41
C GLN A 11 -20.95 60.49 11.29
N GLU A 12 -20.68 60.49 12.60
CA GLU A 12 -21.19 61.54 13.50
C GLU A 12 -20.56 62.87 13.08
N ASP A 13 -21.39 63.79 12.59
CA ASP A 13 -21.03 65.18 12.33
C ASP A 13 -20.73 65.90 13.64
N VAL A 14 -19.47 65.82 14.08
CA VAL A 14 -18.98 66.58 15.24
C VAL A 14 -18.66 67.99 14.76
N GLY A 15 -19.66 68.88 14.78
CA GLY A 15 -19.48 70.30 14.51
C GLY A 15 -18.33 70.91 15.34
N LEU A 16 -17.54 71.81 14.74
CA LEU A 16 -16.34 72.37 15.36
C LEU A 16 -16.66 72.95 16.77
N PRO A 17 -15.86 72.62 17.80
CA PRO A 17 -16.08 73.11 19.16
C PRO A 17 -15.99 74.65 19.17
N LYS A 18 -16.98 75.30 19.76
CA LYS A 18 -17.13 76.77 19.70
C LYS A 18 -16.37 77.47 20.83
N THR A 19 -15.88 76.71 21.82
CA THR A 19 -15.15 77.21 22.98
C THR A 19 -13.89 76.37 23.27
N MET A 20 -12.90 76.98 23.92
CA MET A 20 -11.65 76.31 24.31
C MET A 20 -11.90 75.15 25.31
N GLU A 21 -12.92 75.25 26.16
CA GLU A 21 -13.30 74.21 27.12
C GLU A 21 -13.91 72.98 26.43
N GLU A 22 -14.77 73.15 25.43
CA GLU A 22 -15.32 72.04 24.65
C GLU A 22 -14.22 71.29 23.88
N LEU A 23 -13.23 72.02 23.33
CA LEU A 23 -12.08 71.43 22.66
C LEU A 23 -11.21 70.63 23.64
N GLN A 24 -10.97 71.15 24.85
CA GLN A 24 -10.19 70.47 25.88
C GLN A 24 -10.90 69.22 26.40
N ALA A 25 -12.23 69.27 26.57
CA ALA A 25 -13.05 68.13 26.97
C ALA A 25 -13.07 67.02 25.91
N LEU A 26 -13.17 67.38 24.62
CA LEU A 26 -13.08 66.42 23.52
C LEU A 26 -11.70 65.77 23.44
N LEU A 27 -10.63 66.54 23.63
CA LEU A 27 -9.25 66.03 23.62
C LEU A 27 -8.98 65.09 24.81
N GLN A 28 -9.48 65.42 26.00
CA GLN A 28 -9.42 64.53 27.17
C GLN A 28 -10.18 63.24 26.92
N ARG A 29 -11.42 63.31 26.41
CA ARG A 29 -12.23 62.13 26.10
C ARG A 29 -11.56 61.21 25.07
N GLU A 30 -10.95 61.80 24.04
CA GLU A 30 -10.20 61.05 23.03
C GLU A 30 -8.91 60.44 23.60
N GLY A 31 -8.21 61.17 24.49
CA GLY A 31 -7.06 60.67 25.23
C GLY A 31 -7.40 59.46 26.10
N ASP A 32 -8.46 59.56 26.90
CA ASP A 32 -8.92 58.48 27.79
C ASP A 32 -9.40 57.26 27.00
N LYS A 33 -10.08 57.47 25.87
CA LYS A 33 -10.45 56.39 24.94
C LYS A 33 -9.22 55.65 24.43
N ARG A 34 -8.22 56.38 23.93
CA ARG A 34 -6.98 55.78 23.40
C ARG A 34 -6.18 55.04 24.46
N VAL A 35 -6.10 55.58 25.67
CA VAL A 35 -5.41 54.92 26.79
C VAL A 35 -6.16 53.65 27.20
N THR A 36 -7.49 53.71 27.28
CA THR A 36 -8.32 52.54 27.61
C THR A 36 -8.22 51.44 26.55
N GLU A 37 -8.22 51.81 25.28
CA GLU A 37 -8.03 50.86 24.17
C GLU A 37 -6.62 50.26 24.17
N ALA A 38 -5.59 51.06 24.46
CA ALA A 38 -4.21 50.59 24.58
C ALA A 38 -4.05 49.60 25.74
N MET A 39 -4.65 49.89 26.91
CA MET A 39 -4.66 49.01 28.07
C MET A 39 -5.39 47.69 27.76
N LYS A 40 -6.60 47.74 27.18
CA LYS A 40 -7.34 46.54 26.76
C LYS A 40 -6.55 45.68 25.76
N LYS A 41 -5.83 46.33 24.82
CA LYS A 41 -4.99 45.62 23.84
C LYS A 41 -3.77 44.99 24.50
N ALA A 42 -3.16 45.65 25.48
CA ALA A 42 -2.05 45.10 26.25
C ALA A 42 -2.49 43.92 27.13
N ASP A 43 -3.63 44.03 27.80
CA ASP A 43 -4.20 42.96 28.62
C ASP A 43 -4.58 41.74 27.79
N LYS A 44 -5.19 41.96 26.61
CA LYS A 44 -5.48 40.88 25.67
C LYS A 44 -4.21 40.17 25.21
N LYS A 45 -3.16 40.91 24.83
CA LYS A 45 -1.87 40.32 24.45
C LYS A 45 -1.22 39.52 25.58
N LYS A 46 -1.32 39.98 26.82
CA LYS A 46 -0.84 39.23 27.99
C LYS A 46 -1.64 37.95 28.21
N ALA A 47 -2.96 38.01 28.12
CA ALA A 47 -3.82 36.84 28.27
C ALA A 47 -3.57 35.79 27.16
N ASP A 48 -3.39 36.24 25.92
CA ASP A 48 -3.07 35.37 24.79
C ASP A 48 -1.67 34.75 24.95
N ALA A 49 -0.69 35.51 25.43
CA ALA A 49 0.66 35.00 25.72
C ALA A 49 0.68 33.98 26.86
N ILE A 50 -0.14 34.17 27.90
CA ILE A 50 -0.29 33.20 28.99
C ILE A 50 -0.94 31.92 28.48
N LYS A 51 -2.03 32.01 27.71
CA LYS A 51 -2.69 30.82 27.11
C LYS A 51 -1.77 30.07 26.16
N GLU A 52 -0.99 30.76 25.34
CA GLU A 52 -0.05 30.11 24.43
C GLU A 52 1.12 29.49 25.19
N ALA A 53 1.61 30.13 26.26
CA ALA A 53 2.62 29.54 27.15
C ALA A 53 2.10 28.30 27.89
N GLU A 54 0.84 28.31 28.35
CA GLU A 54 0.15 27.16 28.95
C GLU A 54 -0.04 26.04 27.92
N ARG A 55 -0.43 26.37 26.68
CA ARG A 55 -0.57 25.42 25.56
C ARG A 55 0.78 24.82 25.15
N LEU A 56 1.85 25.61 25.11
CA LEU A 56 3.23 25.19 24.84
C LEU A 56 3.79 24.32 25.98
N ALA A 57 3.50 24.66 27.23
CA ALA A 57 3.87 23.86 28.40
C ALA A 57 3.15 22.50 28.39
N ALA A 58 1.86 22.48 28.02
CA ALA A 58 1.09 21.25 27.81
C ALA A 58 1.64 20.43 26.63
N MET A 59 2.06 21.08 25.53
CA MET A 59 2.57 20.39 24.35
C MET A 59 3.96 19.73 24.53
N SER A 60 4.81 20.13 25.48
CA SER A 60 6.19 19.59 25.51
C SER A 60 6.36 18.18 26.12
N ALA A 61 5.35 17.68 26.85
CA ALA A 61 5.34 16.32 27.42
C ALA A 61 4.28 15.42 26.75
N GLU A 62 3.14 15.99 26.39
CA GLU A 62 2.00 15.25 25.84
C GLU A 62 2.21 14.87 24.37
N GLU A 63 2.86 15.72 23.56
CA GLU A 63 3.23 15.39 22.18
C GLU A 63 4.33 14.32 22.12
N LYS A 64 5.30 14.37 23.03
CA LYS A 64 6.33 13.33 23.16
C LYS A 64 5.70 12.00 23.58
N TYR A 65 4.80 12.03 24.55
CA TYR A 65 4.06 10.86 24.98
C TYR A 65 3.24 10.27 23.83
N LYS A 66 2.51 11.11 23.08
CA LYS A 66 1.74 10.67 21.92
C LYS A 66 2.62 10.10 20.82
N TYR A 67 3.75 10.74 20.50
CA TYR A 67 4.69 10.23 19.51
C TYR A 67 5.31 8.87 19.91
N GLU A 68 5.67 8.71 21.19
CA GLU A 68 6.15 7.42 21.71
C GLU A 68 5.07 6.33 21.67
N LEU A 69 3.83 6.73 21.92
CA LEU A 69 2.67 5.84 21.89
C LEU A 69 2.35 5.41 20.45
N ASP A 70 2.25 6.36 19.52
CA ASP A 70 2.07 6.11 18.08
C ASP A 70 3.19 5.21 17.52
N LYS A 71 4.45 5.47 17.93
CA LYS A 71 5.59 4.63 17.53
C LYS A 71 5.50 3.21 18.09
N ARG A 72 5.03 3.05 19.33
CA ARG A 72 4.80 1.72 19.92
C ARG A 72 3.65 1.01 19.25
N GLU A 73 2.55 1.68 18.97
CA GLU A 73 1.40 1.12 18.25
C GLU A 73 1.80 0.66 16.85
N ALA A 74 2.55 1.48 16.10
CA ALA A 74 3.09 1.08 14.80
C ALA A 74 4.02 -0.15 14.90
N ALA A 75 4.87 -0.21 15.93
CA ALA A 75 5.75 -1.36 16.15
C ALA A 75 4.97 -2.64 16.55
N ILE A 76 3.86 -2.50 17.28
CA ILE A 76 2.97 -3.61 17.61
C ILE A 76 2.25 -4.09 16.36
N ALA A 77 1.65 -3.17 15.59
CA ALA A 77 0.94 -3.48 14.36
C ALA A 77 1.85 -4.19 13.32
N GLU A 78 3.10 -3.76 13.18
CA GLU A 78 4.07 -4.42 12.30
C GLU A 78 4.40 -5.84 12.78
N LYS A 79 4.58 -6.03 14.10
CA LYS A 79 4.81 -7.36 14.66
C LYS A 79 3.61 -8.27 14.50
N GLU A 80 2.40 -7.76 14.71
CA GLU A 80 1.15 -8.50 14.50
C GLU A 80 1.00 -8.92 13.04
N ARG A 81 1.27 -8.01 12.09
CA ARG A 81 1.28 -8.36 10.66
C ARG A 81 2.34 -9.41 10.34
N SER A 82 3.56 -9.26 10.86
CA SER A 82 4.61 -10.24 10.63
C SER A 82 4.26 -11.61 11.22
N LEU A 83 3.60 -11.65 12.38
CA LEU A 83 3.15 -12.90 13.01
C LEU A 83 2.03 -13.54 12.20
N ALA A 84 1.01 -12.76 11.82
CA ALA A 84 -0.09 -13.22 10.98
C ALA A 84 0.41 -13.76 9.64
N LEU A 85 1.39 -13.09 9.02
CA LEU A 85 2.04 -13.60 7.82
C LEU A 85 2.78 -14.91 8.07
N ALA A 86 3.49 -15.05 9.19
CA ALA A 86 4.18 -16.29 9.54
C ALA A 86 3.19 -17.46 9.76
N GLU A 87 2.08 -17.21 10.47
CA GLU A 87 1.00 -18.18 10.66
C GLU A 87 0.37 -18.57 9.32
N ASN A 88 0.06 -17.59 8.47
CA ASN A 88 -0.46 -17.82 7.13
C ASN A 88 0.53 -18.61 6.26
N LYS A 89 1.85 -18.39 6.39
CA LYS A 89 2.87 -19.20 5.69
C LYS A 89 2.83 -20.65 6.13
N VAL A 90 2.65 -20.94 7.42
CA VAL A 90 2.56 -22.31 7.91
C VAL A 90 1.32 -23.01 7.34
N VAL A 91 0.16 -22.35 7.39
CA VAL A 91 -1.09 -22.85 6.82
C VAL A 91 -0.97 -23.06 5.31
N ALA A 92 -0.43 -22.08 4.59
CA ALA A 92 -0.17 -22.18 3.15
C ALA A 92 0.76 -23.35 2.81
N SER A 93 1.81 -23.57 3.60
CA SER A 93 2.75 -24.69 3.40
C SER A 93 2.06 -26.03 3.54
N GLN A 94 1.16 -26.18 4.52
CA GLN A 94 0.36 -27.39 4.71
C GLN A 94 -0.55 -27.63 3.50
N ILE A 95 -1.29 -26.61 3.06
CA ILE A 95 -2.20 -26.73 1.90
C ILE A 95 -1.43 -27.05 0.62
N LEU A 96 -0.26 -26.43 0.40
CA LEU A 96 0.59 -26.75 -0.75
C LEU A 96 1.06 -28.21 -0.71
N GLN A 97 1.49 -28.69 0.45
CA GLN A 97 1.93 -30.07 0.64
C GLN A 97 0.78 -31.07 0.39
N GLU A 98 -0.43 -30.79 0.90
CA GLU A 98 -1.63 -31.60 0.64
C GLU A 98 -1.96 -31.67 -0.86
N LYS A 99 -1.72 -30.59 -1.59
CA LYS A 99 -1.91 -30.51 -3.05
C LYS A 99 -0.74 -31.06 -3.88
N GLY A 100 0.31 -31.57 -3.23
CA GLY A 100 1.51 -32.06 -3.89
C GLY A 100 2.33 -30.97 -4.59
N LEU A 101 2.14 -29.71 -4.21
CA LEU A 101 2.89 -28.57 -4.72
C LEU A 101 4.14 -28.31 -3.86
N PRO A 102 5.24 -27.82 -4.46
CA PRO A 102 6.46 -27.52 -3.71
C PRO A 102 6.27 -26.43 -2.65
N ILE A 103 6.69 -26.71 -1.41
CA ILE A 103 6.66 -25.75 -0.28
C ILE A 103 7.51 -24.51 -0.56
N ALA A 104 8.53 -24.62 -1.41
CA ALA A 104 9.36 -23.51 -1.87
C ALA A 104 8.56 -22.38 -2.56
N LEU A 105 7.32 -22.65 -2.98
CA LEU A 105 6.44 -21.68 -3.62
C LEU A 105 5.49 -20.98 -2.62
N VAL A 106 5.64 -21.22 -1.31
CA VAL A 106 4.77 -20.66 -0.26
C VAL A 106 4.73 -19.13 -0.29
N ASP A 107 5.87 -18.48 -0.55
CA ASP A 107 5.97 -17.02 -0.57
C ASP A 107 5.17 -16.38 -1.72
N LEU A 108 4.86 -17.13 -2.78
CA LEU A 108 4.05 -16.65 -3.91
C LEU A 108 2.54 -16.71 -3.61
N VAL A 109 2.12 -17.63 -2.74
CA VAL A 109 0.72 -17.86 -2.43
C VAL A 109 0.27 -17.19 -1.15
N VAL A 110 1.19 -16.90 -0.22
CA VAL A 110 0.83 -16.31 1.07
C VAL A 110 0.18 -14.93 0.87
N ALA A 111 -0.93 -14.71 1.57
CA ALA A 111 -1.68 -13.47 1.57
C ALA A 111 -2.22 -13.21 2.99
N GLU A 112 -2.68 -12.00 3.26
CA GLU A 112 -3.30 -11.66 4.56
C GLU A 112 -4.68 -12.34 4.73
N SER A 113 -5.42 -12.52 3.64
CA SER A 113 -6.73 -13.20 3.61
C SER A 113 -6.61 -14.66 3.14
N ALA A 114 -7.35 -15.54 3.80
CA ALA A 114 -7.43 -16.96 3.47
C ALA A 114 -8.05 -17.21 2.08
N GLU A 115 -9.01 -16.39 1.68
CA GLU A 115 -9.67 -16.45 0.37
C GLU A 115 -8.68 -16.16 -0.75
N THR A 116 -7.92 -15.05 -0.62
CA THR A 116 -6.91 -14.65 -1.61
C THR A 116 -5.80 -15.70 -1.71
N MET A 117 -5.39 -16.27 -0.57
CA MET A 117 -4.41 -17.35 -0.53
C MET A 117 -4.91 -18.60 -1.26
N ASN A 118 -6.15 -19.02 -1.03
CA ASN A 118 -6.75 -20.16 -1.73
C ASN A 118 -6.89 -19.94 -3.24
N GLU A 119 -7.25 -18.74 -3.68
CA GLU A 119 -7.30 -18.39 -5.11
C GLU A 119 -5.92 -18.47 -5.76
N ARG A 120 -4.89 -17.93 -5.09
CA ARG A 120 -3.50 -18.02 -5.56
C ARG A 120 -3.02 -19.46 -5.65
N ILE A 121 -3.32 -20.29 -4.65
CA ILE A 121 -2.98 -21.72 -4.65
C ILE A 121 -3.64 -22.44 -5.84
N LYS A 122 -4.93 -22.21 -6.09
CA LYS A 122 -5.64 -22.80 -7.25
C LYS A 122 -5.04 -22.34 -8.58
N GLY A 123 -4.70 -21.07 -8.69
CA GLY A 123 -4.04 -20.52 -9.88
C GLY A 123 -2.69 -21.17 -10.13
N LEU A 124 -1.88 -21.31 -9.08
CA LEU A 124 -0.57 -21.96 -9.14
C LEU A 124 -0.70 -23.44 -9.50
N GLU A 125 -1.65 -24.16 -8.90
CA GLU A 125 -1.93 -25.58 -9.17
C GLU A 125 -2.26 -25.81 -10.66
N SER A 126 -3.13 -24.98 -11.22
CA SER A 126 -3.53 -25.05 -12.63
C SER A 126 -2.35 -24.76 -13.58
N ALA A 127 -1.61 -23.68 -13.31
CA ALA A 127 -0.46 -23.29 -14.12
C ALA A 127 0.66 -24.34 -14.08
N PHE A 128 0.97 -24.85 -12.88
CA PHE A 128 2.01 -25.87 -12.68
C PHE A 128 1.64 -27.18 -13.38
N SER A 129 0.41 -27.67 -13.17
CA SER A 129 -0.08 -28.89 -13.82
C SER A 129 -0.05 -28.78 -15.34
N SER A 130 -0.41 -27.62 -15.88
CA SER A 130 -0.37 -27.36 -17.33
C SER A 130 1.06 -27.38 -17.87
N ALA A 131 2.00 -26.72 -17.18
CA ALA A 131 3.41 -26.69 -17.58
C ALA A 131 4.05 -28.08 -17.53
N VAL A 132 3.82 -28.84 -16.46
CA VAL A 132 4.32 -30.21 -16.33
C VAL A 132 3.73 -31.12 -17.40
N LYS A 133 2.43 -31.00 -17.70
CA LYS A 133 1.78 -31.77 -18.76
C LYS A 133 2.43 -31.51 -20.13
N ILE A 134 2.65 -30.24 -20.48
CA ILE A 134 3.30 -29.88 -21.76
C ILE A 134 4.72 -30.47 -21.84
N GLU A 135 5.50 -30.36 -20.77
CA GLU A 135 6.86 -30.89 -20.74
C GLU A 135 6.89 -32.43 -20.83
N VAL A 136 5.99 -33.11 -20.12
CA VAL A 136 5.85 -34.57 -20.21
C VAL A 136 5.43 -35.00 -21.61
N GLU A 137 4.46 -34.32 -22.23
CA GLU A 137 4.07 -34.58 -23.62
C GLU A 137 5.23 -34.39 -24.60
N ASN A 138 6.03 -33.33 -24.43
CA ASN A 138 7.21 -33.08 -25.25
C ASN A 138 8.26 -34.18 -25.06
N ARG A 139 8.52 -34.58 -23.81
CA ARG A 139 9.47 -35.66 -23.50
C ARG A 139 9.00 -37.00 -24.03
N LEU A 140 7.72 -37.33 -23.95
CA LEU A 140 7.15 -38.55 -24.51
C LEU A 140 7.24 -38.57 -26.04
N LYS A 141 6.97 -37.44 -26.70
CA LYS A 141 7.19 -37.29 -28.16
C LYS A 141 8.65 -37.51 -28.54
N ALA A 142 9.58 -36.90 -27.80
CA ALA A 142 11.02 -37.02 -28.02
C ALA A 142 11.58 -38.41 -27.67
N ALA A 143 10.97 -39.11 -26.72
CA ALA A 143 11.40 -40.43 -26.25
C ALA A 143 10.80 -41.60 -27.04
N THR A 144 10.06 -41.35 -28.13
CA THR A 144 9.66 -42.42 -29.05
C THR A 144 10.91 -43.19 -29.45
N PRO A 145 11.07 -44.47 -29.05
CA PRO A 145 12.22 -45.23 -29.46
C PRO A 145 12.23 -45.21 -30.98
N LYS A 146 13.36 -44.86 -31.59
CA LYS A 146 13.59 -45.30 -32.97
C LYS A 146 13.48 -46.82 -32.89
N ALA A 147 12.32 -47.37 -33.26
CA ALA A 147 12.20 -48.78 -33.54
C ALA A 147 13.43 -49.10 -34.38
N GLY A 148 14.18 -50.12 -33.95
CA GLY A 148 15.33 -50.62 -34.68
C GLY A 148 14.85 -51.21 -36.00
N THR A 149 14.36 -50.36 -36.90
CA THR A 149 14.29 -50.64 -38.31
C THR A 149 15.74 -50.62 -38.72
N GLN A 150 16.38 -51.79 -38.65
CA GLN A 150 17.49 -52.03 -39.55
C GLN A 150 16.99 -51.60 -40.91
N ASP A 151 17.65 -50.59 -41.50
CA ASP A 151 17.46 -50.21 -42.89
C ASP A 151 17.83 -51.42 -43.76
N ILE A 152 16.92 -52.38 -43.86
CA ILE A 152 16.92 -53.36 -44.92
C ILE A 152 16.45 -52.56 -46.13
N LYS A 153 17.40 -51.82 -46.73
CA LYS A 153 17.22 -51.27 -48.07
C LYS A 153 16.71 -52.44 -48.91
N PRO A 154 15.61 -52.32 -49.67
CA PRO A 154 15.17 -53.38 -50.57
C PRO A 154 16.25 -53.54 -51.64
N LYS A 155 17.26 -54.37 -51.35
CA LYS A 155 18.20 -54.87 -52.36
C LYS A 155 17.35 -55.74 -53.25
N ASN A 156 17.15 -55.29 -54.49
CA ASN A 156 16.46 -55.97 -55.58
C ASN A 156 16.41 -57.50 -55.41
N TYR A 157 15.43 -57.99 -54.65
CA TYR A 157 15.20 -59.43 -54.46
C TYR A 157 14.82 -60.09 -55.79
N ALA A 158 14.34 -59.29 -56.75
CA ALA A 158 14.04 -59.70 -58.11
C ALA A 158 15.28 -60.09 -58.94
N LYS A 159 16.50 -59.80 -58.48
CA LYS A 159 17.76 -60.15 -59.18
C LYS A 159 18.63 -61.17 -58.44
N MET A 160 18.24 -61.60 -57.23
CA MET A 160 18.97 -62.60 -56.45
C MET A 160 18.36 -63.98 -56.67
N SER A 161 19.19 -65.01 -56.74
CA SER A 161 18.69 -66.39 -56.88
C SER A 161 18.02 -66.86 -55.60
N LEU A 162 17.11 -67.84 -55.73
CA LEU A 162 16.35 -68.40 -54.60
C LEU A 162 17.28 -68.92 -53.47
N ALA A 163 18.47 -69.40 -53.82
CA ALA A 163 19.47 -69.87 -52.88
C ALA A 163 20.09 -68.74 -52.04
N GLU A 164 20.35 -67.57 -52.66
CA GLU A 164 20.92 -66.41 -51.96
C GLU A 164 19.92 -65.75 -51.01
N ILE A 165 18.62 -65.77 -51.38
CA ILE A 165 17.55 -65.27 -50.51
C ILE A 165 17.39 -66.18 -49.29
N SER A 166 17.43 -67.51 -49.48
CA SER A 166 17.31 -68.48 -48.38
C SER A 166 18.48 -68.40 -47.40
N ALA A 167 19.71 -68.17 -47.88
CA ALA A 167 20.89 -68.00 -47.04
C ALA A 167 20.83 -66.72 -46.18
N MET A 168 20.14 -65.68 -46.66
CA MET A 168 20.01 -64.40 -45.94
C MET A 168 18.94 -64.45 -44.84
N MET A 169 17.94 -65.33 -44.96
CA MET A 169 16.86 -65.46 -43.97
C MET A 169 17.18 -66.47 -42.84
N ASN A 170 18.22 -67.28 -42.98
CA ASN A 170 18.63 -68.27 -41.98
C ASN A 170 19.79 -67.78 -41.08
N LYS A 171 19.96 -66.46 -40.93
CA LYS A 171 21.04 -65.88 -40.11
C LYS A 171 20.49 -64.98 -39.01
#